data_AF-A0A933XK41-F1
#
_entry.id   AF-A0A933XK41-F1
#
_cell.length_a   1.000
_cell.length_b   1.000
_cell.length_c   1.000
_cell.angle_alpha   90.00
_cell.angle_beta   90.00
_cell.angle_gamma   90.00
#
_symmetry.space_group_name_H-M   'P 1'
#
loop_
_entity.id
_entity.type
_entity.pdbx_description
1 polymer ?
#
loop_
_entity_poly.entity_id
_entity_poly.type
_entity_poly.pdbx_seq_one_letter_code
_entity_poly.pdbx_strand_id
1 'polypeptide(L)'
;MKKMIADYMEKGFLDNIVDMFKHDKSLYPMIGDMLGDERSRVRLGAVALVETLLTSDFHNILRAVPGIAMLLKNPHPTIRGDAAYLLGIIGHKDALPYLLEAANDENELVREAALEAIEAIKSGDKSFLS
;
A
#
# COMPACT_ATOMS: atom_id res chain seq x y z
N MET A 1 -4.60 19.42 2.19
CA MET A 1 -3.46 18.50 1.96
C MET A 1 -3.84 17.32 1.06
N LYS A 2 -4.81 16.48 1.45
CA LYS A 2 -5.27 15.31 0.66
C LYS A 2 -5.57 15.60 -0.82
N LYS A 3 -6.33 16.68 -1.11
CA LYS A 3 -6.64 17.10 -2.50
C LYS A 3 -5.38 17.45 -3.31
N MET A 4 -4.41 18.12 -2.69
CA MET A 4 -3.17 18.56 -3.35
C MET A 4 -2.30 17.36 -3.74
N ILE A 5 -2.14 16.38 -2.84
CA ILE A 5 -1.37 15.15 -3.12
C ILE A 5 -2.02 14.35 -4.25
N ALA A 6 -3.35 14.22 -4.25
CA ALA A 6 -4.06 13.56 -5.33
C ALA A 6 -3.88 14.28 -6.68
N ASP A 7 -3.95 15.61 -6.71
CA ASP A 7 -3.72 16.40 -7.92
C ASP A 7 -2.26 16.27 -8.43
N TYR A 8 -1.27 16.13 -7.54
CA TYR A 8 0.12 15.85 -7.93
C TYR A 8 0.31 14.44 -8.49
N MET A 9 -0.35 13.43 -7.91
CA MET A 9 -0.38 12.06 -8.46
C MET A 9 -1.01 12.06 -9.85
N GLU A 10 -2.07 12.84 -10.05
CA GLU A 10 -2.71 12.94 -11.35
C GLU A 10 -1.80 13.51 -12.45
N LYS A 11 -0.85 14.36 -12.05
CA LYS A 11 0.08 15.05 -12.96
C LYS A 11 1.45 14.38 -13.07
N GLY A 12 1.66 13.26 -12.38
CA GLY A 12 2.92 12.48 -12.44
C GLY A 12 4.09 13.11 -11.68
N PHE A 13 3.83 13.97 -10.70
CA PHE A 13 4.87 14.65 -9.91
C PHE A 13 5.29 13.81 -8.68
N LEU A 14 5.74 12.57 -8.92
CA LEU A 14 6.06 11.62 -7.86
C LEU A 14 7.19 12.11 -6.93
N ASP A 15 8.26 12.70 -7.49
CA ASP A 15 9.41 13.20 -6.72
C ASP A 15 9.00 14.25 -5.68
N ASN A 16 8.12 15.19 -6.07
CA ASN A 16 7.62 16.21 -5.16
C ASN A 16 6.82 15.60 -4.00
N ILE A 17 6.07 14.54 -4.26
CA ILE A 17 5.28 13.86 -3.23
C ILE A 17 6.20 13.07 -2.30
N VAL A 18 7.20 12.39 -2.86
CA VAL A 18 8.24 11.70 -2.08
C VAL A 18 8.93 12.70 -1.14
N ASP A 19 9.30 13.88 -1.63
CA ASP A 19 9.92 14.92 -0.82
C ASP A 19 8.98 15.46 0.26
N MET A 20 7.69 15.66 -0.05
CA MET A 20 6.69 16.05 0.94
C MET A 20 6.58 15.03 2.08
N PHE A 21 6.51 13.73 1.77
CA PHE A 21 6.47 12.67 2.77
C PHE A 21 7.78 12.61 3.57
N LYS A 22 8.92 12.81 2.91
CA LYS A 22 10.22 12.86 3.60
C LYS A 22 10.32 14.04 4.58
N HIS A 23 9.68 15.17 4.31
CA HIS A 23 9.67 16.32 5.22
C HIS A 23 8.58 16.22 6.29
N ASP A 24 7.40 15.72 5.94
CA ASP A 24 6.26 15.61 6.84
C ASP A 24 5.86 14.14 7.07
N LYS A 25 6.39 13.58 8.16
CA LYS A 25 6.13 12.19 8.56
C LYS A 25 4.69 11.93 8.99
N SER A 26 3.89 12.98 9.21
CA SER A 26 2.46 12.83 9.54
C SER A 26 1.63 12.40 8.32
N LEU A 27 2.21 12.43 7.12
CA LEU A 27 1.52 12.06 5.88
C LEU A 27 1.46 10.54 5.63
N TYR A 28 2.34 9.75 6.24
CA TYR A 28 2.41 8.30 5.99
C TYR A 28 1.09 7.54 6.24
N PRO A 29 0.33 7.83 7.31
CA PRO A 29 -1.00 7.24 7.49
C PRO A 29 -1.97 7.51 6.31
N MET A 30 -1.79 8.59 5.55
CA MET A 30 -2.64 8.92 4.39
C MET A 30 -2.43 7.98 3.19
N ILE A 31 -1.41 7.13 3.19
CA ILE A 31 -1.19 6.17 2.10
C ILE A 31 -2.37 5.20 1.96
N GLY A 32 -2.95 4.75 3.09
CA GLY A 32 -4.17 3.95 3.08
C GLY A 32 -5.34 4.70 2.43
N ASP A 33 -5.54 5.97 2.79
CA ASP A 33 -6.55 6.83 2.17
C ASP A 33 -6.38 6.99 0.65
N MET A 34 -5.14 7.07 0.18
CA MET A 34 -4.83 7.22 -1.25
C MET A 34 -5.05 5.92 -2.02
N LEU A 35 -4.72 4.77 -1.40
CA LEU A 35 -4.96 3.46 -1.96
C LEU A 35 -6.47 3.13 -2.04
N GLY A 36 -7.28 3.72 -1.15
CA GLY A 36 -8.73 3.60 -1.18
C GLY A 36 -9.45 4.60 -2.11
N ASP A 37 -8.73 5.48 -2.82
CA ASP A 37 -9.34 6.52 -3.64
C ASP A 37 -10.03 5.94 -4.89
N GLU A 38 -11.19 6.49 -5.25
CA GLU A 38 -11.97 6.05 -6.42
C GLU A 38 -11.18 6.18 -7.74
N ARG A 39 -10.26 7.14 -7.80
CA ARG A 39 -9.46 7.42 -8.99
C ARG A 39 -8.28 6.46 -9.07
N SER A 40 -8.28 5.63 -10.11
CA SER A 40 -7.23 4.63 -10.33
C SER A 40 -5.81 5.21 -10.37
N ARG A 41 -5.64 6.44 -10.88
CA ARG A 41 -4.32 7.10 -10.91
C ARG A 41 -3.80 7.47 -9.52
N VAL A 42 -4.69 7.81 -8.58
CA VAL A 42 -4.30 8.08 -7.18
C VAL A 42 -3.87 6.78 -6.50
N ARG A 43 -4.57 5.67 -6.74
CA ARG A 43 -4.19 4.35 -6.22
C ARG A 43 -2.83 3.89 -6.75
N LEU A 44 -2.62 3.96 -8.08
CA LEU A 44 -1.32 3.63 -8.69
C LEU A 44 -0.20 4.52 -8.15
N GLY A 45 -0.48 5.81 -7.96
CA GLY A 45 0.45 6.74 -7.32
C GLY A 45 0.82 6.34 -5.89
N ALA A 46 -0.14 5.84 -5.11
CA ALA A 46 0.10 5.36 -3.75
C ALA A 46 1.04 4.13 -3.72
N VAL A 47 0.88 3.20 -4.66
CA VAL A 47 1.76 2.05 -4.83
C VAL A 47 3.19 2.51 -5.16
N ALA A 48 3.35 3.31 -6.21
CA ALA A 48 4.65 3.82 -6.63
C ALA A 48 5.36 4.66 -5.54
N LEU A 49 4.57 5.42 -4.76
CA LEU A 49 5.08 6.18 -3.62
C LEU A 49 5.66 5.26 -2.53
N VAL A 50 4.96 4.18 -2.18
CA VAL A 50 5.46 3.21 -1.20
C VAL A 50 6.71 2.53 -1.70
N GLU A 51 6.73 2.02 -2.93
CA GLU A 51 7.92 1.38 -3.52
C GLU A 51 9.14 2.30 -3.45
N THR A 52 8.96 3.58 -3.83
CA THR A 52 10.02 4.59 -3.76
C THR A 52 10.48 4.84 -2.32
N LEU A 53 9.54 4.98 -1.38
CA LEU A 53 9.83 5.28 0.02
C LEU A 53 10.38 4.08 0.79
N LEU A 54 10.12 2.83 0.38
CA LEU A 54 10.67 1.65 1.04
C LEU A 54 12.20 1.61 1.01
N THR A 55 12.81 2.17 -0.04
CA THR A 55 14.28 2.25 -0.18
C THR A 55 14.93 3.30 0.73
N SER A 56 14.17 4.31 1.16
CA SER A 56 14.73 5.52 1.80
C SER A 56 14.12 5.90 3.13
N ASP A 57 12.94 5.37 3.48
CA ASP A 57 12.22 5.67 4.72
C ASP A 57 11.28 4.56 5.20
N PHE A 58 11.81 3.33 5.25
CA PHE A 58 11.07 2.13 5.66
C PHE A 58 10.35 2.30 7.01
N HIS A 59 11.00 2.91 8.01
CA HIS A 59 10.43 3.04 9.36
C HIS A 59 9.13 3.83 9.36
N ASN A 60 9.03 4.90 8.56
CA ASN A 60 7.80 5.69 8.49
C ASN A 60 6.71 5.01 7.65
N ILE A 61 7.07 4.16 6.67
CA ILE A 61 6.09 3.35 5.93
C ILE A 61 5.28 2.43 6.83
N LEU A 62 5.86 1.93 7.94
CA LEU A 62 5.13 1.11 8.90
C LEU A 62 3.91 1.83 9.50
N ARG A 63 3.89 3.16 9.52
CA ARG A 63 2.73 3.96 9.98
C ARG A 63 1.52 3.84 9.05
N ALA A 64 1.73 3.42 7.80
CA ALA A 64 0.66 3.20 6.83
C ALA A 64 -0.02 1.83 6.98
N VAL A 65 0.66 0.84 7.60
CA VAL A 65 0.19 -0.55 7.68
C VAL A 65 -1.24 -0.67 8.24
N PRO A 66 -1.63 0.00 9.34
CA PRO A 66 -3.00 -0.10 9.85
C PRO A 66 -4.05 0.39 8.84
N GLY A 67 -3.78 1.52 8.18
CA GLY A 67 -4.70 2.10 7.19
C GLY A 67 -4.83 1.22 5.94
N ILE A 68 -3.73 0.64 5.47
CA ILE A 68 -3.74 -0.29 4.33
C ILE A 68 -4.45 -1.60 4.71
N ALA A 69 -4.21 -2.14 5.90
CA ALA A 69 -4.86 -3.37 6.37
C ALA A 69 -6.38 -3.24 6.46
N MET A 70 -6.91 -2.06 6.80
CA MET A 70 -8.36 -1.81 6.79
C MET A 70 -8.98 -1.95 5.38
N LEU A 71 -8.20 -1.68 4.32
CA LEU A 71 -8.67 -1.81 2.94
C LEU A 71 -8.85 -3.25 2.46
N LEU A 72 -8.32 -4.24 3.19
CA LEU A 72 -8.61 -5.65 2.92
C LEU A 72 -10.09 -6.01 3.12
N LYS A 73 -10.90 -5.10 3.67
CA LYS A 73 -12.36 -5.25 3.81
C LYS A 73 -13.14 -4.27 2.92
N ASN A 74 -12.47 -3.62 1.96
CA ASN A 74 -13.10 -2.67 1.06
C ASN A 74 -14.16 -3.37 0.18
N PRO A 75 -15.31 -2.74 -0.13
CA PRO A 75 -16.32 -3.32 -0.99
C PRO A 75 -15.81 -3.65 -2.41
N HIS A 76 -14.79 -2.95 -2.90
CA HIS A 76 -14.23 -3.18 -4.22
C HIS A 76 -13.07 -4.19 -4.18
N PRO A 77 -13.18 -5.34 -4.88
CA PRO A 77 -12.14 -6.37 -4.86
C PRO A 77 -10.80 -5.87 -5.39
N THR A 78 -10.79 -4.93 -6.34
CA THR A 78 -9.56 -4.29 -6.82
C THR A 78 -8.80 -3.59 -5.69
N ILE A 79 -9.49 -2.83 -4.83
CA ILE A 79 -8.85 -2.13 -3.71
C ILE A 79 -8.34 -3.14 -2.67
N ARG A 80 -9.08 -4.23 -2.43
CA ARG A 80 -8.62 -5.31 -1.54
C ARG A 80 -7.33 -5.97 -2.04
N GLY A 81 -7.28 -6.26 -3.35
CA GLY A 81 -6.09 -6.81 -4.00
C GLY A 81 -4.90 -5.86 -3.93
N ASP A 82 -5.10 -4.57 -4.27
CA ASP A 82 -4.07 -3.53 -4.15
C ASP A 82 -3.53 -3.42 -2.71
N ALA A 83 -4.41 -3.53 -1.70
CA ALA A 83 -4.03 -3.52 -0.29
C ALA A 83 -3.21 -4.76 0.11
N ALA A 84 -3.62 -5.96 -0.33
CA ALA A 84 -2.89 -7.19 -0.07
C ALA A 84 -1.48 -7.14 -0.66
N TYR A 85 -1.40 -6.74 -1.94
CA TYR A 85 -0.14 -6.55 -2.65
C TYR A 85 0.79 -5.57 -1.91
N LEU A 86 0.29 -4.39 -1.57
CA LEU A 86 1.11 -3.35 -0.92
C LEU A 86 1.61 -3.77 0.47
N LEU A 87 0.81 -4.52 1.24
CA LEU A 87 1.24 -5.09 2.53
C LEU A 87 2.33 -6.15 2.34
N GLY A 88 2.27 -6.94 1.26
CA GLY A 88 3.31 -7.87 0.86
C GLY A 88 4.64 -7.16 0.58
N ILE A 89 4.61 -6.09 -0.21
CA ILE A 89 5.81 -5.27 -0.50
C ILE A 89 6.38 -4.66 0.78
N ILE A 90 5.52 -4.13 1.67
CA ILE A 90 5.97 -3.57 2.95
C ILE A 90 6.64 -4.64 3.81
N GLY A 91 6.18 -5.90 3.73
CA GLY A 91 6.87 -7.03 4.35
C GLY A 91 6.78 -7.05 5.87
N HIS A 92 5.86 -6.30 6.49
CA HIS A 92 5.76 -6.22 7.95
C HIS A 92 4.81 -7.28 8.52
N LYS A 93 5.30 -8.05 9.49
CA LYS A 93 4.57 -9.17 10.12
C LYS A 93 3.22 -8.80 10.73
N ASP A 94 3.03 -7.54 11.14
CA ASP A 94 1.76 -7.07 11.71
C ASP A 94 0.60 -7.11 10.71
N ALA A 95 0.89 -7.23 9.41
CA ALA A 95 -0.12 -7.43 8.37
C ALA A 95 -0.66 -8.87 8.32
N LEU A 96 0.07 -9.86 8.84
CA LEU A 96 -0.25 -11.28 8.68
C LEU A 96 -1.67 -11.66 9.15
N PRO A 97 -2.18 -11.20 10.31
CA PRO A 97 -3.54 -11.56 10.74
C PRO A 97 -4.60 -11.12 9.74
N TYR A 98 -4.43 -9.94 9.13
CA TYR A 98 -5.38 -9.40 8.16
C TYR A 98 -5.28 -10.09 6.80
N LEU A 99 -4.05 -10.40 6.36
CA LEU A 99 -3.83 -11.13 5.11
C LEU A 99 -4.34 -12.56 5.20
N LEU A 100 -4.25 -13.21 6.36
CA LEU A 100 -4.83 -14.54 6.59
C LEU A 100 -6.36 -14.54 6.45
N GLU A 101 -7.03 -13.46 6.85
CA GLU A 101 -8.47 -13.27 6.60
C GLU A 101 -8.73 -13.11 5.10
N ALA A 102 -7.96 -12.25 4.42
CA ALA A 102 -8.08 -11.99 2.97
C ALA A 102 -7.71 -13.20 2.09
N ALA A 103 -6.93 -14.16 2.58
CA ALA A 103 -6.66 -15.42 1.88
C ALA A 103 -7.93 -16.28 1.68
N ASN A 104 -9.02 -15.95 2.38
CA ASN A 104 -10.32 -16.59 2.24
C ASN A 104 -11.35 -15.67 1.53
N ASP A 105 -10.89 -14.61 0.86
CA ASP A 105 -11.77 -13.67 0.15
C ASP A 105 -12.63 -14.37 -0.91
N GLU A 106 -13.82 -13.85 -1.17
CA GLU A 106 -14.71 -14.36 -2.21
C GLU A 106 -14.09 -14.25 -3.62
N ASN A 107 -13.28 -13.22 -3.84
CA ASN A 107 -12.64 -12.95 -5.12
C ASN A 107 -11.31 -13.70 -5.22
N GLU A 108 -11.12 -14.44 -6.31
CA GLU A 108 -9.94 -15.27 -6.54
C GLU A 108 -8.64 -14.46 -6.60
N LEU A 109 -8.64 -13.30 -7.26
CA LEU A 109 -7.46 -12.44 -7.37
C LEU A 109 -7.04 -11.87 -6.02
N VAL A 110 -8.01 -11.59 -5.14
CA VAL A 110 -7.72 -11.12 -3.79
C VAL A 110 -7.11 -12.23 -2.94
N ARG A 111 -7.62 -13.47 -3.06
CA ARG A 111 -7.01 -14.63 -2.38
C ARG A 111 -5.57 -14.86 -2.81
N GLU A 112 -5.32 -14.83 -4.12
CA GLU A 112 -3.99 -14.99 -4.69
C GLU A 112 -3.02 -13.92 -4.16
N ALA A 113 -3.39 -12.64 -4.27
CA ALA A 113 -2.57 -11.54 -3.76
C ALA A 113 -2.31 -11.64 -2.25
N ALA A 114 -3.29 -12.07 -1.47
CA ALA A 114 -3.13 -12.25 -0.02
C ALA A 114 -2.16 -13.40 0.31
N LEU A 115 -2.25 -14.52 -0.41
CA LEU A 115 -1.34 -15.67 -0.23
C LEU A 115 0.08 -15.32 -0.64
N GLU A 116 0.27 -14.63 -1.77
CA GLU A 116 1.58 -14.13 -2.20
C GLU A 116 2.19 -13.17 -1.17
N ALA A 117 1.39 -12.23 -0.65
CA ALA A 117 1.83 -11.29 0.38
C ALA A 117 2.23 -12.01 1.68
N ILE A 118 1.50 -13.06 2.07
CA ILE A 118 1.86 -13.88 3.24
C ILE A 118 3.20 -14.57 3.02
N GLU A 119 3.41 -15.17 1.84
CA GLU A 119 4.65 -15.87 1.53
C GLU A 119 5.85 -14.91 1.47
N ALA A 120 5.67 -13.73 0.87
CA ALA A 120 6.65 -12.64 0.87
C ALA A 120 7.10 -12.27 2.29
N ILE A 121 6.13 -12.03 3.19
CA ILE A 121 6.41 -11.65 4.59
C ILE A 121 7.14 -12.78 5.33
N LYS A 122 6.76 -14.04 5.10
CA LYS A 122 7.34 -15.19 5.80
C LYS A 122 8.75 -15.53 5.32
N SER A 123 8.97 -15.51 4.01
CA SER A 123 10.26 -15.77 3.39
C SER A 123 11.25 -14.62 3.59
N GLY A 124 10.75 -13.42 3.87
CA GLY A 124 11.53 -12.18 3.81
C GLY A 124 11.94 -11.84 2.38
N ASP A 125 11.34 -12.51 1.39
CA ASP A 125 11.60 -12.25 -0.02
C ASP A 125 11.04 -10.88 -0.40
N LYS A 126 11.91 -10.08 -1.02
CA LYS A 126 11.62 -8.73 -1.50
C LYS A 126 11.76 -8.66 -3.02
N SER A 127 11.66 -9.79 -3.71
CA SER A 127 11.78 -9.91 -5.17
C SER A 127 10.81 -9.02 -5.96
N PHE A 128 9.72 -8.54 -5.36
CA PHE A 128 8.83 -7.50 -5.93
C PHE A 128 9.51 -6.13 -6.10
N LEU A 129 10.66 -5.89 -5.47
CA LEU A 129 11.44 -4.64 -5.55
C LEU A 129 12.55 -4.69 -6.62
N SER A 130 12.65 -5.76 -7.42
CA SER A 130 13.68 -5.94 -8.45
C SER A 130 13.21 -5.59 -9.86
#